data_AF-A0A0C3F516-F1
#
_entry.id   AF-A0A0C3F516-F1
#
_cell.length_a   1.000
_cell.length_b   1.000
_cell.length_c   1.000
_cell.angle_alpha   90.00
_cell.angle_beta   90.00
_cell.angle_gamma   90.00
#
_symmetry.space_group_name_H-M   'P 1'
#
loop_
_entity.id
_entity.type
_entity.pdbx_description
1 polymer ?
#
loop_
_entity_poly.entity_id
_entity_poly.type
_entity_poly.pdbx_seq_one_letter_code
_entity_poly.pdbx_strand_id
1 'polypeptide(L)'
;KRLQAILVDEVHCIDEWGKDFRPQYRELSRLRHYTGQDVPFVACTATCTSKTFDIIWHSLGYGHQPFWGIDMGSGRPNLVFL
;
A
#
# COMPACT_ATOMS: atom_id res chain seq x y z
N LYS A 1 -3.64 11.84 -20.97
CA LYS A 1 -2.53 11.76 -20.00
C LYS A 1 -1.67 10.54 -20.34
N ARG A 2 -0.33 10.59 -20.16
CA ARG A 2 0.58 9.46 -20.47
C ARG A 2 0.80 8.49 -19.30
N LEU A 3 0.59 8.94 -18.06
CA LEU A 3 0.71 8.11 -16.85
C LEU A 3 -0.67 7.57 -16.46
N GLN A 4 -0.78 6.25 -16.29
CA GLN A 4 -2.06 5.59 -15.97
C GLN A 4 -2.24 5.25 -14.49
N ALA A 5 -1.17 4.85 -13.80
CA ALA A 5 -1.21 4.47 -12.39
C ALA A 5 0.19 4.53 -11.78
N ILE A 6 0.25 4.62 -10.46
CA ILE A 6 1.45 4.35 -9.66
C ILE A 6 1.18 3.06 -8.87
N LEU A 7 2.08 2.08 -8.97
CA LEU A 7 2.03 0.85 -8.21
C LEU A 7 3.11 0.90 -7.13
N VAL A 8 2.70 0.74 -5.87
CA VAL A 8 3.57 0.65 -4.70
C VAL A 8 3.57 -0.78 -4.23
N ASP A 9 4.62 -1.51 -4.56
CA ASP A 9 4.84 -2.87 -4.08
C ASP A 9 5.44 -2.86 -2.66
N GLU A 10 5.26 -3.95 -1.91
CA GLU A 10 5.69 -4.10 -0.52
C GLU A 10 5.32 -2.91 0.38
N VAL A 11 4.10 -2.40 0.22
CA VAL A 11 3.66 -1.17 0.87
C VAL A 11 3.71 -1.24 2.41
N HIS A 12 3.76 -2.44 2.98
CA HIS A 12 3.96 -2.65 4.42
C HIS A 12 5.26 -2.00 4.93
N CYS A 13 6.26 -1.77 4.06
CA CYS A 13 7.49 -1.04 4.39
C CYS A 13 7.25 0.39 4.93
N ILE A 14 6.05 0.97 4.75
CA ILE A 14 5.66 2.24 5.37
C ILE A 14 5.65 2.14 6.92
N ASP A 15 5.40 0.97 7.49
CA ASP A 15 5.23 0.77 8.93
C ASP A 15 6.08 -0.38 9.50
N GLU A 16 6.15 -1.51 8.78
CA GLU A 16 6.85 -2.70 9.26
C GLU A 16 8.35 -2.44 9.44
N TRP A 17 8.89 -2.98 10.54
CA TRP A 17 10.26 -2.81 11.03
C TRP A 17 10.65 -1.38 11.45
N GLY A 18 9.67 -0.49 11.62
CA GLY A 18 9.84 0.79 12.31
C GLY A 18 10.13 1.98 11.38
N LYS A 19 10.44 3.14 11.98
CA LYS A 19 10.60 4.38 11.21
C LYS A 19 11.85 4.42 10.34
N ASP A 20 12.84 3.61 10.68
CA ASP A 20 14.16 3.62 10.04
C ASP A 20 14.27 2.64 8.87
N PHE A 21 13.30 1.73 8.73
CA PHE A 21 13.22 0.86 7.58
C PHE A 21 12.60 1.63 6.39
N ARG A 22 13.42 1.91 5.38
CA ARG A 22 13.06 2.64 4.14
C ARG A 22 12.20 3.90 4.39
N PRO A 23 12.72 4.93 5.09
CA PRO A 23 11.96 6.13 5.43
C PRO A 23 11.31 6.83 4.22
N GLN A 24 11.86 6.64 3.02
CA GLN A 24 11.34 7.17 1.76
C GLN A 24 9.90 6.71 1.45
N TYR A 25 9.46 5.53 1.94
CA TYR A 25 8.11 5.03 1.72
C TYR A 25 7.03 5.94 2.32
N ARG A 26 7.34 6.67 3.41
CA ARG A 26 6.42 7.63 4.04
C ARG A 26 6.24 8.91 3.22
N GLU A 27 7.16 9.18 2.31
CA GLU A 27 7.13 10.37 1.45
C GLU A 27 6.47 10.09 0.09
N LEU A 28 5.99 8.87 -0.18
CA LEU A 28 5.40 8.49 -1.47
C LEU A 28 4.16 9.32 -1.84
N SER A 29 3.38 9.81 -0.86
CA SER A 29 2.26 10.71 -1.15
C SER A 29 2.70 12.01 -1.82
N ARG A 30 3.97 12.44 -1.68
CA ARG A 30 4.49 13.61 -2.39
C ARG A 30 4.36 13.47 -3.91
N LEU A 31 4.43 12.25 -4.44
CA LEU A 31 4.27 11.98 -5.87
C LEU A 31 2.92 12.45 -6.42
N ARG A 32 1.88 12.53 -5.59
CA ARG A 32 0.57 13.08 -5.99
C ARG A 32 0.62 14.54 -6.39
N HIS A 33 1.53 15.34 -5.80
CA HIS A 33 1.71 16.74 -6.19
C HIS A 33 2.26 16.89 -7.62
N TYR A 34 3.04 15.92 -8.07
CA TYR A 34 3.63 15.93 -9.42
C TYR A 34 2.75 15.25 -10.47
N THR A 35 1.96 14.25 -10.05
CA THR A 35 1.19 13.40 -10.96
C THR A 35 -0.30 13.77 -11.05
N GLY A 36 -0.82 14.50 -10.06
CA GLY A 36 -2.24 14.83 -9.93
C GLY A 36 -3.00 13.80 -9.10
N GLN A 37 -4.11 14.24 -8.49
CA GLN A 37 -4.95 13.40 -7.62
C GLN A 37 -5.77 12.35 -8.38
N ASP A 38 -5.92 12.51 -9.69
CA ASP A 38 -6.67 11.60 -10.56
C ASP A 38 -5.84 10.39 -11.02
N VAL A 39 -4.53 10.40 -10.79
CA VAL A 39 -3.70 9.21 -11.04
C VAL A 39 -3.86 8.24 -9.87
N PRO A 40 -4.36 7.01 -10.09
CA PRO A 40 -4.57 6.04 -9.03
C PRO A 40 -3.24 5.55 -8.45
N PHE A 41 -3.23 5.35 -7.13
CA PHE A 41 -2.16 4.66 -6.41
C PHE A 41 -2.66 3.28 -6.02
N VAL A 42 -2.06 2.24 -6.57
CA VAL A 42 -2.34 0.86 -6.22
C VAL A 42 -1.27 0.39 -5.25
N ALA A 43 -1.68 -0.07 -4.07
CA ALA A 43 -0.79 -0.54 -3.03
C ALA A 43 -0.89 -2.07 -2.92
N CYS A 44 0.25 -2.76 -3.05
CA CYS A 44 0.35 -4.22 -3.00
C CYS A 44 1.24 -4.65 -1.84
N THR A 45 0.84 -5.68 -1.11
CA THR A 45 1.63 -6.30 -0.05
C THR A 45 1.15 -7.72 0.23
N ALA A 46 2.07 -8.60 0.65
CA ALA A 46 1.73 -9.94 1.13
C ALA A 46 1.20 -9.94 2.58
N THR A 47 1.67 -9.01 3.41
CA THR A 47 1.28 -8.87 4.81
C THR A 47 0.66 -7.50 5.07
N CYS A 48 -0.44 -7.46 5.81
CA CYS A 48 -1.05 -6.21 6.22
C CYS A 48 -1.88 -6.42 7.49
N THR A 49 -1.39 -5.93 8.64
CA THR A 49 -2.21 -5.84 9.85
C THR A 49 -3.20 -4.69 9.72
N SER A 50 -4.31 -4.69 10.48
CA SER A 50 -5.25 -3.56 10.49
C SER A 50 -4.58 -2.22 10.82
N LYS A 51 -3.60 -2.23 11.75
CA LYS A 51 -2.81 -1.04 12.09
C LYS A 51 -1.96 -0.58 10.90
N THR A 52 -1.26 -1.50 10.26
CA THR A 52 -0.41 -1.21 9.09
C THR A 52 -1.27 -0.68 7.95
N PHE A 53 -2.46 -1.24 7.74
CA PHE A 53 -3.45 -0.76 6.78
C PHE A 53 -3.81 0.71 7.03
N ASP A 54 -4.18 1.09 8.25
CA ASP A 54 -4.53 2.48 8.58
C ASP A 54 -3.35 3.43 8.30
N ILE A 55 -2.13 3.01 8.64
CA ILE A 55 -0.92 3.81 8.40
C ILE A 55 -0.66 3.97 6.90
N ILE A 56 -0.79 2.90 6.11
CA ILE A 56 -0.68 2.96 4.64
C ILE A 56 -1.75 3.89 4.09
N TRP A 57 -2.99 3.77 4.59
CA TRP A 57 -4.14 4.53 4.13
C TRP A 57 -3.90 6.05 4.23
N HIS A 58 -3.44 6.46 5.41
CA HIS A 58 -3.10 7.86 5.69
C HIS A 58 -1.82 8.30 4.97
N SER A 59 -0.77 7.47 4.98
CA SER A 59 0.54 7.84 4.43
C SER A 59 0.54 8.01 2.91
N LEU A 60 -0.26 7.21 2.20
CA LEU A 60 -0.44 7.31 0.74
C LEU A 60 -1.54 8.31 0.34
N GLY A 61 -2.21 8.95 1.29
CA GLY A 61 -3.17 10.03 1.04
C GLY A 61 -4.43 9.58 0.28
N TYR A 62 -5.01 8.43 0.66
CA TYR A 62 -6.28 7.96 0.07
C TYR A 62 -7.51 8.77 0.54
N GLY A 63 -7.36 9.59 1.58
CA GLY A 63 -8.40 10.51 2.06
C GLY A 63 -9.63 9.78 2.63
N HIS A 64 -10.81 10.35 2.40
CA HIS A 64 -12.10 9.81 2.86
C HIS A 64 -12.78 8.88 1.83
N GLN A 65 -12.01 8.37 0.86
CA GLN A 65 -12.54 7.41 -0.11
C GLN A 65 -13.05 6.16 0.62
N PRO A 66 -14.11 5.49 0.14
CA PRO A 66 -14.46 4.18 0.65
C PRO A 66 -13.28 3.22 0.43
N PHE A 67 -13.04 2.31 1.39
CA PHE A 67 -12.01 1.29 1.23
C PHE A 67 -12.26 0.49 -0.06
N TRP A 68 -11.25 0.44 -0.92
CA TRP A 68 -11.25 -0.35 -2.13
C TRP A 68 -9.98 -1.21 -2.14
N GLY A 69 -10.04 -2.34 -1.46
CA GLY A 69 -8.97 -3.33 -1.40
C GLY A 69 -9.52 -4.75 -1.35
N ILE A 70 -8.65 -5.71 -1.65
CA ILE A 70 -8.99 -7.12 -1.72
C ILE A 70 -7.97 -7.87 -0.85
N ASP A 71 -8.45 -8.64 0.13
CA ASP A 71 -7.66 -9.64 0.83
C ASP A 71 -8.04 -11.02 0.27
N MET A 72 -7.08 -11.68 -0.38
CA MET A 72 -7.28 -13.00 -0.98
C MET A 72 -6.97 -14.16 -0.01
N GLY A 73 -6.50 -13.84 1.20
CA GLY A 73 -5.97 -14.81 2.15
C GLY A 73 -4.65 -15.44 1.70
N SER A 74 -3.99 -16.14 2.62
CA SER A 74 -2.75 -16.88 2.36
C SER A 74 -2.97 -18.38 2.13
N GLY A 75 -4.23 -18.83 2.11
CA GLY A 75 -4.59 -20.24 2.00
C GLY A 75 -4.13 -20.86 0.68
N ARG A 76 -3.46 -22.01 0.78
CA ARG A 76 -3.01 -22.79 -0.37
C ARG A 76 -3.60 -24.20 -0.27
N PRO A 77 -4.78 -24.46 -0.87
CA PRO A 77 -5.49 -25.75 -0.71
C PRO A 77 -4.70 -26.94 -1.25
N ASN A 78 -3.66 -26.69 -2.05
CA ASN A 78 -2.77 -27.69 -2.60
C ASN A 78 -1.50 -27.94 -1.76
N LEU A 79 -1.38 -27.33 -0.57
CA LEU A 79 -0.29 -27.63 0.38
C LEU A 79 -0.81 -28.53 1.50
N VAL A 80 -0.12 -29.65 1.72
CA VAL A 80 -0.39 -30.60 2.81
C VAL A 80 0.72 -30.43 3.85
N PHE A 81 0.33 -30.19 5.10
CA PHE A 81 1.25 -30.14 6.24
C PHE A 81 1.20 -31.51 6.93
N LEU A 82 2.32 -32.24 6.92
CA LEU A 82 2.47 -33.57 7.55
C LEU A 82 2.94 -33.44 9.00
#